data_AF-A0A5Q0H257-F1
#
_entry.id   AF-A0A5Q0H257-F1
#
_cell.length_a   1.000
_cell.length_b   1.000
_cell.length_c   1.000
_cell.angle_alpha   90.00
_cell.angle_beta   90.00
_cell.angle_gamma   90.00
#
_symmetry.space_group_name_H-M   'P 1'
#
loop_
_entity.id
_entity.type
_entity.pdbx_description
1 polymer ?
#
loop_
_entity_poly.entity_id
_entity_poly.type
_entity_poly.pdbx_seq_one_letter_code
_entity_poly.pdbx_strand_id
1 'polypeptide(L)'
;MGGDEAVRAGTEGERVAQALLAMDDHPGHRLLRGAALTGASRERWEATAAAMVRLWEWFDAYRAAVADGRSVVVLDGQPVPVRTLTGPAVVRERVALTELVARMKALYDEVTAVLTEAHDAWSRRLGVLDPLVGQLAGLDSPRAEPLRRRVAEAHARAVADPLTPDPALDGLVAEVAELVGLHRGFDGRAAALERRVAEVAVVREQAREVRERVVARIAGEHPAVPGDDVAGALARLRRRFPDVAESDVAAAEVAAGAALDRAREVLAHLTGSLDRRAELRGRLAAYRAKAGGRGFAEDAELGELHRRAREVLYRAPCDLAAGAVAVRRYQQAVLARTEGR
;
A
#
# COMPACT_ATOMS: atom_id res chain seq x y z
N MET A 1 -26.03 58.70 -30.13
CA MET A 1 -26.12 57.25 -30.39
C MET A 1 -27.21 57.05 -31.44
N GLY A 2 -26.92 56.33 -32.53
CA GLY A 2 -27.93 56.01 -33.55
C GLY A 2 -28.93 54.94 -33.05
N GLY A 3 -30.10 54.82 -33.67
CA GLY A 3 -31.13 53.84 -33.26
C GLY A 3 -30.64 52.39 -33.27
N ASP A 4 -29.77 52.03 -34.23
CA ASP A 4 -29.16 50.70 -34.35
C ASP A 4 -28.09 50.43 -33.28
N GLU A 5 -27.37 51.48 -32.85
CA GLU A 5 -26.41 51.40 -31.74
C GLU A 5 -27.11 51.21 -30.39
N ALA A 6 -28.27 51.86 -30.20
CA ALA A 6 -29.07 51.73 -28.99
C ALA A 6 -29.60 50.29 -28.81
N VAL A 7 -30.09 49.68 -29.89
CA VAL A 7 -30.56 48.29 -29.89
C VAL A 7 -29.41 47.32 -29.58
N ARG A 8 -28.24 47.50 -30.21
CA ARG A 8 -27.06 46.67 -29.95
C ARG A 8 -26.58 46.77 -28.50
N ALA A 9 -26.55 47.98 -27.94
CA ALA A 9 -26.20 48.20 -26.53
C ALA A 9 -27.21 47.54 -25.57
N GLY A 10 -28.51 47.58 -25.89
CA GLY A 10 -29.54 46.87 -25.14
C GLY A 10 -29.29 45.36 -25.07
N THR A 11 -29.06 44.71 -26.23
CA THR A 11 -28.78 43.27 -26.30
C THR A 11 -27.49 42.88 -25.58
N GLU A 12 -26.44 43.71 -25.66
CA GLU A 12 -25.19 43.48 -24.92
C GLU A 12 -25.42 43.55 -23.40
N GLY A 13 -26.20 44.54 -22.94
CA GLY A 13 -26.58 44.68 -21.54
C GLY A 13 -27.34 43.48 -20.99
N GLU A 14 -28.27 42.91 -21.76
CA GLU A 14 -28.99 41.68 -21.37
C GLU A 14 -28.04 40.48 -21.23
N ARG A 15 -27.07 40.31 -22.13
CA ARG A 15 -26.07 39.24 -22.04
C ARG A 15 -25.18 39.40 -20.80
N VAL A 16 -24.75 40.62 -20.51
CA VAL A 16 -23.96 40.91 -19.31
C VAL A 16 -24.78 40.65 -18.04
N ALA A 17 -26.06 41.04 -18.00
CA ALA A 17 -26.95 40.75 -16.88
C ALA A 17 -27.07 39.24 -16.62
N GLN A 18 -27.29 38.46 -17.68
CA GLN A 18 -27.37 37.00 -17.58
C GLN A 18 -26.07 36.38 -17.06
N ALA A 19 -24.91 36.87 -17.51
CA ALA A 19 -23.62 36.41 -17.02
C ALA A 19 -23.43 36.71 -15.53
N LEU A 20 -23.73 37.93 -15.08
CA LEU A 20 -23.61 38.31 -13.67
C LEU A 20 -24.53 37.49 -12.75
N LEU A 21 -25.75 37.18 -13.20
CA LEU A 21 -26.65 36.28 -12.47
C LEU A 21 -26.08 34.84 -12.40
N ALA A 22 -25.56 34.32 -13.51
CA ALA A 22 -24.93 32.99 -13.54
C ALA A 22 -23.71 32.90 -12.60
N MET A 23 -22.94 33.98 -12.47
CA MET A 23 -21.84 34.09 -11.51
C MET A 23 -22.34 34.05 -10.05
N ASP A 24 -23.45 34.73 -9.73
CA ASP A 24 -24.02 34.70 -8.38
C ASP A 24 -24.53 33.30 -8.00
N ASP A 25 -25.09 32.58 -8.98
CA ASP A 25 -25.53 31.19 -8.84
C ASP A 25 -24.41 30.15 -8.94
N HIS A 26 -23.15 30.57 -9.12
CA HIS A 26 -22.03 29.66 -9.29
C HIS A 26 -21.81 28.81 -8.03
N PRO A 27 -21.60 27.48 -8.13
CA PRO A 27 -21.38 26.60 -6.98
C PRO A 27 -20.23 27.05 -6.08
N GLY A 28 -19.11 27.47 -6.68
CA GLY A 28 -17.96 28.04 -5.97
C GLY A 28 -18.28 29.33 -5.20
N HIS A 29 -19.18 30.16 -5.72
CA HIS A 29 -19.60 31.37 -5.01
C HIS A 29 -20.38 31.01 -3.73
N ARG A 30 -21.38 30.12 -3.85
CA ARG A 30 -22.14 29.63 -2.68
C ARG A 30 -21.25 28.99 -1.62
N LEU A 31 -20.27 28.20 -2.07
CA LEU A 31 -19.29 27.55 -1.20
C LEU A 31 -18.44 28.56 -0.44
N LEU A 32 -17.80 29.50 -1.14
CA LEU A 32 -16.89 30.47 -0.53
C LEU A 32 -17.63 31.47 0.38
N ARG A 33 -18.84 31.88 -0.02
CA ARG A 33 -19.67 32.81 0.78
C ARG A 33 -20.17 32.20 2.09
N GLY A 34 -20.46 30.90 2.11
CA GLY A 34 -21.04 30.21 3.27
C GLY A 34 -20.04 29.65 4.27
N ALA A 35 -18.75 29.62 3.94
CA ALA A 35 -17.72 28.98 4.73
C ALA A 35 -16.93 29.96 5.61
N ALA A 36 -16.48 29.50 6.78
CA ALA A 36 -15.47 30.20 7.58
C ALA A 36 -14.09 29.99 6.97
N LEU A 37 -13.78 30.75 5.91
CA LEU A 37 -12.57 30.58 5.12
C LEU A 37 -11.30 30.96 5.89
N THR A 38 -10.21 30.24 5.60
CA THR A 38 -8.87 30.50 6.14
C THR A 38 -7.82 30.48 5.03
N GLY A 39 -6.60 30.92 5.35
CA GLY A 39 -5.44 30.81 4.44
C GLY A 39 -5.65 31.47 3.08
N ALA A 40 -5.17 30.79 2.03
CA ALA A 40 -5.20 31.30 0.65
C ALA A 40 -6.63 31.44 0.12
N SER A 41 -7.56 30.55 0.53
CA SER A 41 -8.96 30.65 0.12
C SER A 41 -9.63 31.92 0.63
N ARG A 42 -9.33 32.34 1.86
CA ARG A 42 -9.84 33.62 2.39
C ARG A 42 -9.29 34.81 1.61
N GLU A 43 -7.98 34.87 1.40
CA GLU A 43 -7.33 35.99 0.69
C GLU A 43 -7.86 36.13 -0.75
N ARG A 44 -7.96 35.00 -1.46
CA ARG A 44 -8.51 34.97 -2.81
C ARG A 44 -9.99 35.32 -2.83
N TRP A 45 -10.78 34.84 -1.87
CA TRP A 45 -12.19 35.18 -1.75
C TRP A 45 -12.41 36.67 -1.47
N GLU A 46 -11.64 37.29 -0.59
CA GLU A 46 -11.74 38.74 -0.33
C GLU A 46 -11.50 39.56 -1.61
N ALA A 47 -10.47 39.20 -2.38
CA ALA A 47 -10.18 39.84 -3.67
C ALA A 47 -11.30 39.60 -4.70
N THR A 48 -11.80 38.37 -4.81
CA THR A 48 -12.89 37.99 -5.72
C THR A 48 -14.21 38.66 -5.34
N ALA A 49 -14.56 38.74 -4.05
CA ALA A 49 -15.77 39.41 -3.57
C ALA A 49 -15.73 40.91 -3.88
N ALA A 50 -14.57 41.57 -3.69
CA ALA A 50 -14.40 42.96 -4.09
C ALA A 50 -14.51 43.15 -5.62
N ALA A 51 -13.99 42.20 -6.41
CA ALA A 51 -14.15 42.20 -7.87
C ALA A 51 -15.61 42.04 -8.31
N MET A 52 -16.38 41.17 -7.65
CA MET A 52 -17.81 40.98 -7.90
C MET A 52 -18.61 42.26 -7.62
N VAL A 53 -18.31 42.97 -6.52
CA VAL A 53 -18.95 44.27 -6.24
C VAL A 53 -18.65 45.28 -7.35
N ARG A 54 -17.37 45.38 -7.77
CA ARG A 54 -16.98 46.27 -8.87
C ARG A 54 -17.68 45.94 -10.20
N LEU A 55 -17.89 44.66 -10.50
CA LEU A 55 -18.62 44.22 -11.69
C LEU A 55 -20.07 44.75 -11.70
N TRP A 56 -20.76 44.68 -10.56
CA TRP A 56 -22.12 45.21 -10.42
C TRP A 56 -22.15 46.74 -10.52
N GLU A 57 -21.21 47.44 -9.87
CA GLU A 57 -21.09 48.90 -9.99
C GLU A 57 -20.85 49.34 -11.44
N TRP A 58 -19.96 48.65 -12.17
CA TRP A 58 -19.71 48.89 -13.58
C TRP A 58 -20.93 48.60 -14.45
N PHE A 59 -21.67 47.54 -14.15
CA PHE A 59 -22.90 47.21 -14.86
C PHE A 59 -24.00 48.27 -14.66
N ASP A 60 -24.16 48.77 -13.43
CA ASP A 60 -25.12 49.83 -13.13
C ASP A 60 -24.75 51.14 -13.84
N ALA A 61 -23.46 51.49 -13.86
CA ALA A 61 -22.95 52.63 -14.63
C ALA A 61 -23.18 52.47 -16.14
N TYR A 62 -22.97 51.26 -16.68
CA TYR A 62 -23.26 50.91 -18.06
C TYR A 62 -24.75 51.12 -18.37
N ARG A 63 -25.65 50.56 -17.56
CA ARG A 63 -27.10 50.68 -17.74
C ARG A 63 -27.56 52.14 -17.71
N ALA A 64 -27.04 52.94 -16.77
CA ALA A 64 -27.36 54.35 -16.68
C ALA A 64 -26.90 55.14 -17.92
N ALA A 65 -25.68 54.89 -18.40
CA ALA A 65 -25.18 55.54 -19.61
C ALA A 65 -25.99 55.17 -20.86
N VAL A 66 -26.36 53.89 -21.02
CA VAL A 66 -27.21 53.44 -22.14
C VAL A 66 -28.60 54.09 -22.07
N ALA A 67 -29.21 54.16 -20.89
CA ALA A 67 -30.52 54.80 -20.69
C ALA A 67 -30.49 56.31 -21.01
N ASP A 68 -29.40 56.99 -20.67
CA ASP A 68 -29.17 58.41 -20.98
C ASP A 68 -28.72 58.67 -22.43
N GLY A 69 -28.54 57.62 -23.24
CA GLY A 69 -28.04 57.72 -24.62
C GLY A 69 -26.56 58.12 -24.73
N ARG A 70 -25.78 57.95 -23.66
CA ARG A 70 -24.35 58.26 -23.58
C ARG A 70 -23.50 57.09 -24.07
N SER A 71 -22.41 57.38 -24.79
CA SER A 71 -21.43 56.37 -25.25
C SER A 71 -20.22 56.23 -24.33
N VAL A 72 -20.20 56.96 -23.21
CA VAL A 72 -19.09 57.03 -22.25
C VAL A 72 -19.62 57.02 -20.82
N VAL A 73 -18.98 56.25 -19.95
CA VAL A 73 -19.17 56.28 -18.49
C VAL A 73 -18.02 57.01 -17.82
N VAL A 74 -18.29 57.58 -16.64
CA VAL A 74 -17.25 58.10 -15.76
C VAL A 74 -17.12 57.12 -14.60
N LEU A 75 -15.94 56.52 -14.47
CA LEU A 75 -15.63 55.61 -13.37
C LEU A 75 -14.77 56.33 -12.35
N ASP A 76 -15.05 56.11 -11.08
CA ASP A 76 -14.17 56.52 -10.00
C ASP A 76 -13.04 55.49 -9.89
N GLY A 77 -11.80 55.95 -10.03
CA GLY A 77 -10.59 55.13 -9.88
C GLY A 77 -10.22 54.90 -8.42
N GLN A 78 -9.18 54.09 -8.19
CA GLN A 78 -8.63 53.88 -6.85
C GLN A 78 -8.21 55.23 -6.24
N PRO A 79 -8.54 55.50 -4.96
CA PRO A 79 -8.13 56.73 -4.31
C PRO A 79 -6.60 56.78 -4.27
N VAL A 80 -6.03 57.81 -4.88
CA VAL A 80 -4.58 58.01 -4.88
C VAL A 80 -4.21 58.58 -3.51
N PRO A 81 -3.14 58.13 -2.84
CA PRO A 81 -2.74 58.62 -1.52
C PRO A 81 -2.10 60.02 -1.59
N VAL A 82 -2.68 60.93 -2.36
CA VAL A 82 -2.32 62.35 -2.35
C VAL A 82 -3.27 63.05 -1.39
N ARG A 83 -2.73 63.52 -0.26
CA ARG A 83 -3.44 64.47 0.62
C ARG A 83 -3.51 65.82 -0.10
N THR A 84 -4.70 66.24 -0.50
CA THR A 84 -4.99 67.62 -0.90
C THR A 84 -5.80 68.32 0.19
N LEU A 85 -5.90 69.65 0.12
CA LEU A 85 -6.57 70.52 1.10
C LEU A 85 -8.09 70.29 1.23
N THR A 86 -8.69 69.38 0.44
CA THR A 86 -10.15 69.15 0.38
C THR A 86 -10.58 67.68 0.48
N GLY A 87 -9.67 66.75 0.82
CA GLY A 87 -9.95 65.30 0.92
C GLY A 87 -9.18 64.47 -0.11
N PRO A 88 -9.28 63.12 -0.10
CA PRO A 88 -8.55 62.29 -1.06
C PRO A 88 -8.97 62.60 -2.50
N ALA A 89 -8.01 62.81 -3.40
CA ALA A 89 -8.27 63.03 -4.81
C ALA A 89 -8.68 61.70 -5.50
N VAL A 90 -9.92 61.63 -5.97
CA VAL A 90 -10.42 60.50 -6.78
C VAL A 90 -10.11 60.77 -8.24
N VAL A 91 -9.34 59.88 -8.87
CA VAL A 91 -9.09 59.95 -10.32
C VAL A 91 -10.37 59.53 -11.03
N ARG A 92 -10.96 60.41 -11.82
CA ARG A 92 -12.12 60.09 -12.65
C ARG A 92 -11.68 59.75 -14.07
N GLU A 93 -11.97 58.52 -14.49
CA GLU A 93 -11.65 58.03 -15.81
C GLU A 93 -12.89 58.07 -16.70
N ARG A 94 -12.75 58.58 -17.93
CA ARG A 94 -13.81 58.50 -18.96
C ARG A 94 -13.55 57.27 -19.82
N VAL A 95 -14.43 56.30 -19.76
CA VAL A 95 -14.29 55.00 -20.44
C VAL A 95 -15.43 54.83 -21.45
N ALA A 96 -15.09 54.45 -22.69
CA ALA A 96 -16.10 54.15 -23.71
C ALA A 96 -16.90 52.89 -23.31
N LEU A 97 -18.18 52.80 -23.68
CA LEU A 97 -19.01 51.64 -23.32
C LEU A 97 -18.41 50.31 -23.79
N THR A 98 -17.81 50.27 -24.98
CA THR A 98 -17.15 49.07 -25.53
C THR A 98 -15.94 48.64 -24.70
N GLU A 99 -15.17 49.61 -24.22
CA GLU A 99 -14.04 49.35 -23.34
C GLU A 99 -14.50 48.92 -21.94
N LEU A 100 -15.57 49.51 -21.40
CA LEU A 100 -16.16 49.07 -20.15
C LEU A 100 -16.61 47.61 -20.22
N VAL A 101 -17.33 47.22 -21.28
CA VAL A 101 -17.74 45.82 -21.50
C VAL A 101 -16.53 44.89 -21.59
N ALA A 102 -15.45 45.30 -22.26
CA ALA A 102 -14.21 44.51 -22.31
C ALA A 102 -13.56 44.34 -20.93
N ARG A 103 -13.50 45.41 -20.11
CA ARG A 103 -13.00 45.35 -18.72
C ARG A 103 -13.89 44.48 -17.83
N MET A 104 -15.22 44.61 -17.96
CA MET A 104 -16.18 43.75 -17.26
C MET A 104 -15.99 42.29 -17.62
N LYS A 105 -15.84 41.98 -18.92
CA LYS A 105 -15.58 40.61 -19.37
C LYS A 105 -14.30 40.04 -18.77
N ALA A 106 -13.19 40.79 -18.80
CA ALA A 106 -11.93 40.34 -18.21
C ALA A 106 -12.05 40.07 -16.71
N LEU A 107 -12.67 40.99 -15.96
CA LEU A 107 -12.87 40.84 -14.52
C LEU A 107 -13.84 39.68 -14.19
N TYR A 108 -14.87 39.48 -15.01
CA TYR A 108 -15.78 38.33 -14.92
C TYR A 108 -15.04 37.00 -15.13
N ASP A 109 -14.16 36.93 -16.14
CA ASP A 109 -13.37 35.75 -16.44
C ASP A 109 -12.42 35.42 -15.25
N GLU A 110 -11.77 36.43 -14.67
CA GLU A 110 -10.94 36.29 -13.46
C GLU A 110 -11.72 35.77 -12.26
N VAL A 111 -12.89 36.38 -11.96
CA VAL A 111 -13.75 35.95 -10.86
C VAL A 111 -14.19 34.51 -11.06
N THR A 112 -14.74 34.18 -12.23
CA THR A 112 -15.29 32.86 -12.53
C THR A 112 -14.20 31.79 -12.50
N ALA A 113 -12.97 32.10 -12.90
CA ALA A 113 -11.83 31.20 -12.77
C ALA A 113 -11.55 30.82 -11.30
N VAL A 114 -11.52 31.79 -10.38
CA VAL A 114 -11.34 31.51 -8.94
C VAL A 114 -12.49 30.68 -8.38
N LEU A 115 -13.74 31.01 -8.75
CA LEU A 115 -14.92 30.28 -8.28
C LEU A 115 -14.91 28.82 -8.77
N THR A 116 -14.51 28.59 -10.02
CA THR A 116 -14.40 27.25 -10.62
C THR A 116 -13.28 26.46 -9.94
N GLU A 117 -12.10 27.07 -9.79
CA GLU A 117 -10.96 26.44 -9.13
C GLU A 117 -11.28 26.02 -7.68
N ALA A 118 -11.95 26.89 -6.92
CA ALA A 118 -12.35 26.60 -5.55
C ALA A 118 -13.36 25.45 -5.48
N HIS A 119 -14.37 25.46 -6.35
CA HIS A 119 -15.36 24.38 -6.42
C HIS A 119 -14.73 23.05 -6.78
N ASP A 120 -13.84 23.03 -7.78
CA ASP A 120 -13.19 21.81 -8.24
C ASP A 120 -12.21 21.28 -7.18
N ALA A 121 -11.45 22.17 -6.53
CA ALA A 121 -10.51 21.78 -5.48
C ALA A 121 -11.23 21.19 -4.27
N TRP A 122 -12.33 21.81 -3.85
CA TRP A 122 -13.19 21.27 -2.79
C TRP A 122 -13.78 19.90 -3.16
N SER A 123 -14.38 19.79 -4.34
CA SER A 123 -15.02 18.56 -4.82
C SER A 123 -14.02 17.41 -4.93
N ARG A 124 -12.81 17.66 -5.46
CA ARG A 124 -11.74 16.66 -5.51
C ARG A 124 -11.31 16.19 -4.12
N ARG A 125 -11.10 17.12 -3.17
CA ARG A 125 -10.63 16.76 -1.83
C ARG A 125 -11.68 15.99 -1.04
N LEU A 126 -12.94 16.43 -1.06
CA LEU A 126 -14.02 15.71 -0.38
C LEU A 126 -14.32 14.37 -1.03
N GLY A 127 -14.23 14.26 -2.37
CA GLY A 127 -14.35 12.98 -3.07
C GLY A 127 -13.33 11.93 -2.60
N VAL A 128 -12.18 12.34 -2.05
CA VAL A 128 -11.20 11.45 -1.43
C VAL A 128 -11.51 11.23 0.07
N LEU A 129 -11.86 12.28 0.81
CA LEU A 129 -12.03 12.22 2.27
C LEU A 129 -13.33 11.51 2.71
N ASP A 130 -14.44 11.70 1.99
CA ASP A 130 -15.74 11.14 2.36
C ASP A 130 -15.72 9.60 2.39
N PRO A 131 -15.13 8.89 1.39
CA PRO A 131 -14.94 7.45 1.48
C PRO A 131 -14.14 7.01 2.70
N LEU A 132 -13.10 7.76 3.11
CA LEU A 132 -12.27 7.40 4.26
C LEU A 132 -13.07 7.47 5.57
N VAL A 133 -13.94 8.48 5.71
CA VAL A 133 -14.84 8.59 6.86
C VAL A 133 -15.74 7.36 6.96
N GLY A 134 -16.37 6.97 5.84
CA GLY A 134 -17.24 5.80 5.79
C GLY A 134 -16.49 4.49 6.08
N GLN A 135 -15.28 4.33 5.55
CA GLN A 135 -14.43 3.16 5.81
C GLN A 135 -14.04 3.04 7.27
N LEU A 136 -13.66 4.15 7.91
CA LEU A 136 -13.22 4.16 9.30
C LEU A 136 -14.39 4.03 10.29
N ALA A 137 -15.59 4.52 9.94
CA ALA A 137 -16.77 4.44 10.81
C ALA A 137 -17.17 2.99 11.14
N GLY A 138 -16.98 2.06 10.20
CA GLY A 138 -17.29 0.65 10.38
C GLY A 138 -16.19 -0.20 11.04
N LEU A 139 -15.07 0.41 11.45
CA LEU A 139 -13.94 -0.31 12.05
C LEU A 139 -13.89 -0.16 13.57
N ASP A 140 -14.09 -1.27 14.27
CA ASP A 140 -13.90 -1.38 15.72
C ASP A 140 -12.41 -1.64 16.05
N SER A 141 -11.54 -0.64 15.86
CA SER A 141 -10.11 -0.75 16.15
C SER A 141 -9.59 0.46 16.92
N PRO A 142 -8.81 0.27 18.00
CA PRO A 142 -8.12 1.38 18.67
C PRO A 142 -7.21 2.18 17.73
N ARG A 143 -6.66 1.53 16.70
CA ARG A 143 -5.83 2.18 15.66
C ARG A 143 -6.63 3.04 14.69
N ALA A 144 -7.94 2.82 14.57
CA ALA A 144 -8.81 3.65 13.74
C ALA A 144 -9.05 5.04 14.36
N GLU A 145 -9.00 5.17 15.68
CA GLU A 145 -9.37 6.42 16.36
C GLU A 145 -8.43 7.61 16.04
N PRO A 146 -7.09 7.46 16.07
CA PRO A 146 -6.20 8.52 15.60
C PRO A 146 -6.42 8.87 14.12
N LEU A 147 -6.73 7.89 13.27
CA LEU A 147 -6.99 8.11 11.84
C LEU A 147 -8.32 8.85 11.63
N ARG A 148 -9.38 8.52 12.37
CA ARG A 148 -10.67 9.24 12.35
C ARG A 148 -10.47 10.72 12.66
N ARG A 149 -9.69 11.03 13.71
CA ARG A 149 -9.36 12.42 14.07
C ARG A 149 -8.60 13.13 12.96
N ARG A 150 -7.56 12.52 12.40
CA ARG A 150 -6.77 13.10 11.30
C ARG A 150 -7.58 13.30 10.02
N VAL A 151 -8.48 12.37 9.67
CA VAL A 151 -9.42 12.51 8.55
C VAL A 151 -10.39 13.64 8.81
N ALA A 152 -10.95 13.76 10.01
CA ALA A 152 -11.84 14.86 10.37
C ALA A 152 -11.13 16.23 10.30
N GLU A 153 -9.88 16.31 10.77
CA GLU A 153 -9.06 17.52 10.65
C GLU A 153 -8.74 17.86 9.19
N ALA A 154 -8.40 16.87 8.36
CA ALA A 154 -8.17 17.06 6.93
C ALA A 154 -9.44 17.52 6.20
N HIS A 155 -10.60 16.98 6.58
CA HIS A 155 -11.91 17.40 6.08
C HIS A 155 -12.21 18.86 6.50
N ALA A 156 -11.98 19.22 7.76
CA ALA A 156 -12.16 20.60 8.22
C ALA A 156 -11.25 21.58 7.46
N ARG A 157 -9.98 21.22 7.21
CA ARG A 157 -9.07 22.02 6.37
C ARG A 157 -9.54 22.12 4.92
N ALA A 158 -10.07 21.05 4.34
CA ALA A 158 -10.58 21.07 2.96
C ALA A 158 -11.80 21.98 2.79
N VAL A 159 -12.65 22.07 3.82
CA VAL A 159 -13.80 22.98 3.84
C VAL A 159 -13.37 24.43 4.08
N ALA A 160 -12.44 24.67 5.01
CA ALA A 160 -12.01 26.02 5.36
C ALA A 160 -11.02 26.64 4.36
N ASP A 161 -10.20 25.82 3.69
CA ASP A 161 -9.21 26.28 2.72
C ASP A 161 -9.04 25.27 1.57
N PRO A 162 -10.02 25.18 0.64
CA PRO A 162 -9.96 24.25 -0.48
C PRO A 162 -8.82 24.56 -1.47
N LEU A 163 -8.42 25.82 -1.63
CA LEU A 163 -7.39 26.24 -2.60
C LEU A 163 -5.96 25.93 -2.15
N THR A 164 -5.72 25.72 -0.86
CA THR A 164 -4.41 25.28 -0.37
C THR A 164 -4.29 23.75 -0.47
N PRO A 165 -3.27 23.21 -1.19
CA PRO A 165 -3.03 21.78 -1.25
C PRO A 165 -2.69 21.19 0.13
N ASP A 166 -3.14 19.96 0.39
CA ASP A 166 -2.78 19.20 1.60
C ASP A 166 -1.84 18.05 1.23
N PRO A 167 -0.51 18.22 1.34
CA PRO A 167 0.46 17.19 0.95
C PRO A 167 0.41 15.94 1.85
N ALA A 168 -0.23 16.02 3.03
CA ALA A 168 -0.36 14.88 3.92
C ALA A 168 -1.52 13.94 3.54
N LEU A 169 -2.36 14.32 2.56
CA LEU A 169 -3.54 13.57 2.17
C LEU A 169 -3.19 12.17 1.61
N ASP A 170 -2.20 12.07 0.73
CA ASP A 170 -1.81 10.79 0.12
C ASP A 170 -1.31 9.79 1.17
N GLY A 171 -0.51 10.27 2.14
CA GLY A 171 -0.06 9.47 3.27
C GLY A 171 -1.23 9.00 4.14
N LEU A 172 -2.18 9.90 4.44
CA LEU A 172 -3.37 9.55 5.20
C LEU A 172 -4.25 8.51 4.48
N VAL A 173 -4.43 8.64 3.17
CA VAL A 173 -5.15 7.65 2.34
C VAL A 173 -4.48 6.29 2.42
N ALA A 174 -3.15 6.23 2.28
CA ALA A 174 -2.39 4.99 2.36
C ALA A 174 -2.51 4.33 3.75
N GLU A 175 -2.39 5.10 4.83
CA GLU A 175 -2.53 4.60 6.21
C GLU A 175 -3.93 4.03 6.48
N VAL A 176 -4.99 4.69 6.01
CA VAL A 176 -6.36 4.18 6.13
C VAL A 176 -6.54 2.91 5.31
N ALA A 177 -6.03 2.88 4.07
CA ALA A 177 -6.12 1.71 3.20
C ALA A 177 -5.39 0.50 3.79
N GLU A 178 -4.21 0.68 4.40
CA GLU A 178 -3.48 -0.37 5.10
C GLU A 178 -4.30 -0.94 6.26
N LEU A 179 -4.83 -0.09 7.15
CA LEU A 179 -5.63 -0.54 8.29
C LEU A 179 -6.89 -1.29 7.85
N VAL A 180 -7.62 -0.73 6.89
CA VAL A 180 -8.84 -1.33 6.34
C VAL A 180 -8.54 -2.65 5.65
N GLY A 181 -7.47 -2.71 4.86
CA GLY A 181 -7.01 -3.92 4.18
C GLY A 181 -6.64 -5.01 5.17
N LEU A 182 -5.89 -4.67 6.22
CA LEU A 182 -5.55 -5.59 7.30
C LEU A 182 -6.81 -6.14 7.99
N HIS A 183 -7.77 -5.29 8.35
CA HIS A 183 -9.00 -5.74 9.00
C HIS A 183 -9.83 -6.67 8.13
N ARG A 184 -10.00 -6.34 6.84
CA ARG A 184 -10.76 -7.17 5.89
C ARG A 184 -10.05 -8.49 5.57
N GLY A 185 -8.72 -8.49 5.53
CA GLY A 185 -7.91 -9.64 5.15
C GLY A 185 -7.49 -10.55 6.31
N PHE A 186 -7.64 -10.09 7.56
CA PHE A 186 -7.06 -10.76 8.73
C PHE A 186 -7.53 -12.20 8.88
N ASP A 187 -8.83 -12.47 8.77
CA ASP A 187 -9.38 -13.82 8.96
C ASP A 187 -8.84 -14.80 7.90
N GLY A 188 -8.73 -14.36 6.65
CA GLY A 188 -8.17 -15.15 5.56
C GLY A 188 -6.70 -15.49 5.80
N ARG A 189 -5.91 -14.51 6.25
CA ARG A 189 -4.50 -14.71 6.59
C ARG A 189 -4.31 -15.57 7.83
N ALA A 190 -5.13 -15.37 8.86
CA ALA A 190 -5.12 -16.19 10.08
C ALA A 190 -5.46 -17.66 9.76
N ALA A 191 -6.43 -17.91 8.89
CA ALA A 191 -6.76 -19.27 8.43
C ALA A 191 -5.64 -19.89 7.59
N ALA A 192 -4.95 -19.11 6.76
CA ALA A 192 -3.77 -19.59 6.02
C ALA A 192 -2.62 -19.94 6.96
N LEU A 193 -2.35 -19.09 7.96
CA LEU A 193 -1.35 -19.32 8.99
C LEU A 193 -1.69 -20.55 9.85
N GLU A 194 -2.96 -20.77 10.18
CA GLU A 194 -3.42 -21.96 10.88
C GLU A 194 -3.13 -23.25 10.11
N ARG A 195 -3.39 -23.28 8.80
CA ARG A 195 -3.02 -24.42 7.95
C ARG A 195 -1.52 -24.66 7.95
N ARG A 196 -0.72 -23.60 7.86
CA ARG A 196 0.76 -23.66 7.92
C ARG A 196 1.24 -24.21 9.27
N VAL A 197 0.66 -23.76 10.37
CA VAL A 197 0.98 -24.23 11.73
C VAL A 197 0.63 -25.72 11.89
N ALA A 198 -0.52 -26.16 11.36
CA ALA A 198 -0.90 -27.57 11.36
C ALA A 198 0.09 -28.42 10.56
N GLU A 199 0.53 -27.93 9.39
CA GLU A 199 1.55 -28.60 8.58
C GLU A 199 2.89 -28.73 9.33
N VAL A 200 3.34 -27.66 10.00
CA VAL A 200 4.54 -27.70 10.86
C VAL A 200 4.42 -28.78 11.93
N ALA A 201 3.25 -28.89 12.58
CA ALA A 201 3.02 -29.91 13.61
C ALA A 201 3.14 -31.33 13.05
N VAL A 202 2.54 -31.60 11.88
CA VAL A 202 2.61 -32.90 11.20
C VAL A 202 4.06 -33.26 10.85
N VAL A 203 4.80 -32.35 10.21
CA VAL A 203 6.20 -32.61 9.80
C VAL A 203 7.10 -32.82 11.02
N ARG A 204 6.89 -32.06 12.10
CA ARG A 204 7.64 -32.24 13.35
C ARG A 204 7.38 -33.60 13.98
N GLU A 205 6.14 -34.08 13.96
CA GLU A 205 5.82 -35.40 14.49
C GLU A 205 6.50 -36.51 13.68
N GLN A 206 6.40 -36.44 12.35
CA GLN A 206 7.13 -37.36 11.47
C GLN A 206 8.64 -37.33 11.72
N ALA A 207 9.21 -36.13 11.92
CA ALA A 207 10.63 -35.99 12.24
C ALA A 207 11.00 -36.64 13.58
N ARG A 208 10.14 -36.54 14.61
CA ARG A 208 10.35 -37.23 15.90
C ARG A 208 10.36 -38.74 15.73
N GLU A 209 9.37 -39.30 15.05
CA GLU A 209 9.27 -40.75 14.78
C GLU A 209 10.46 -41.27 13.96
N VAL A 210 10.92 -40.53 12.93
CA VAL A 210 12.13 -40.90 12.18
C VAL A 210 13.37 -40.78 13.07
N ARG A 211 13.47 -39.72 13.88
CA ARG A 211 14.62 -39.50 14.76
C ARG A 211 14.78 -40.63 15.77
N GLU A 212 13.71 -41.12 16.38
CA GLU A 212 13.77 -42.28 17.29
C GLU A 212 14.38 -43.50 16.59
N ARG A 213 13.92 -43.78 15.36
CA ARG A 213 14.46 -44.88 14.54
C ARG A 213 15.92 -44.67 14.19
N VAL A 214 16.33 -43.44 13.85
CA VAL A 214 17.72 -43.09 13.50
C VAL A 214 18.62 -43.24 14.71
N VAL A 215 18.27 -42.65 15.86
CA VAL A 215 19.06 -42.74 17.10
C VAL A 215 19.26 -44.18 17.54
N ALA A 216 18.25 -45.04 17.40
CA ALA A 216 18.36 -46.46 17.73
C ALA A 216 19.26 -47.25 16.75
N ARG A 217 19.42 -46.77 15.50
CA ARG A 217 19.99 -47.56 14.39
C ARG A 217 21.32 -47.05 13.87
N ILE A 218 21.64 -45.79 14.08
CA ILE A 218 22.75 -45.07 13.44
C ILE A 218 23.55 -44.37 14.53
N ALA A 219 24.86 -44.61 14.53
CA ALA A 219 25.78 -43.99 15.48
C ALA A 219 26.05 -42.53 15.09
N GLY A 220 26.31 -41.67 16.07
CA GLY A 220 26.66 -40.27 15.87
C GLY A 220 25.63 -39.29 16.43
N GLU A 221 25.89 -38.01 16.19
CA GLU A 221 24.98 -36.92 16.54
C GLU A 221 23.90 -36.74 15.46
N HIS A 222 22.66 -36.53 15.90
CA HIS A 222 21.50 -36.40 15.03
C HIS A 222 20.76 -35.09 15.31
N PRO A 223 20.32 -34.36 14.27
CA PRO A 223 19.65 -33.08 14.46
C PRO A 223 18.42 -33.22 15.36
N ALA A 224 18.21 -32.23 16.22
CA ALA A 224 17.02 -32.14 17.05
C ALA A 224 15.85 -31.57 16.24
N VAL A 225 14.63 -32.00 16.56
CA VAL A 225 13.42 -31.44 15.95
C VAL A 225 13.16 -30.04 16.53
N PRO A 226 13.03 -28.98 15.72
CA PRO A 226 12.80 -27.63 16.21
C PRO A 226 11.54 -27.50 17.08
N GLY A 227 11.61 -26.70 18.14
CA GLY A 227 10.56 -26.53 19.15
C GLY A 227 9.81 -25.19 19.11
N ASP A 228 9.99 -24.36 18.08
CA ASP A 228 9.42 -23.00 18.04
C ASP A 228 7.89 -23.01 18.20
N ASP A 229 7.36 -22.18 19.11
CA ASP A 229 5.93 -22.05 19.43
C ASP A 229 5.17 -21.19 18.40
N VAL A 230 5.08 -21.68 17.16
CA VAL A 230 4.33 -21.01 16.09
C VAL A 230 2.82 -21.03 16.32
N ALA A 231 2.31 -22.04 17.02
CA ALA A 231 0.90 -22.15 17.39
C ALA A 231 0.50 -21.08 18.42
N GLY A 232 1.30 -20.90 19.47
CA GLY A 232 1.08 -19.84 20.43
C GLY A 232 1.31 -18.45 19.83
N ALA A 233 2.21 -18.30 18.86
CA ALA A 233 2.35 -17.05 18.11
C ALA A 233 1.05 -16.66 17.36
N LEU A 234 0.45 -17.61 16.63
CA LEU A 234 -0.87 -17.42 16.00
C LEU A 234 -1.97 -17.11 17.03
N ALA A 235 -2.01 -17.82 18.17
CA ALA A 235 -3.00 -17.57 19.21
C ALA A 235 -2.85 -16.16 19.83
N ARG A 236 -1.60 -15.70 20.07
CA ARG A 236 -1.31 -14.33 20.53
C ARG A 236 -1.75 -13.30 19.49
N LEU A 237 -1.51 -13.56 18.20
CA LEU A 237 -1.93 -12.68 17.12
C LEU A 237 -3.46 -12.53 17.08
N ARG A 238 -4.21 -13.64 17.12
CA ARG A 238 -5.67 -13.65 17.18
C ARG A 238 -6.22 -12.88 18.39
N ARG A 239 -5.61 -13.07 19.56
CA ARG A 239 -6.04 -12.37 20.78
C ARG A 239 -5.81 -10.86 20.73
N ARG A 240 -4.74 -10.41 20.06
CA ARG A 240 -4.44 -8.97 19.94
C ARG A 240 -5.28 -8.28 18.87
N PHE A 241 -5.79 -9.01 17.87
CA PHE A 241 -6.68 -8.42 16.87
C PHE A 241 -7.92 -7.84 17.57
N PRO A 242 -8.37 -6.61 17.24
CA PRO A 242 -8.03 -5.75 16.09
C PRO A 242 -6.81 -4.83 16.26
N ASP A 243 -6.08 -4.92 17.37
CA ASP A 243 -4.87 -4.15 17.66
C ASP A 243 -3.59 -4.87 17.20
N VAL A 244 -3.56 -5.32 15.93
CA VAL A 244 -2.35 -5.85 15.26
C VAL A 244 -1.89 -4.96 14.13
N ALA A 245 -0.58 -4.87 13.91
CA ALA A 245 0.01 -4.16 12.78
C ALA A 245 0.29 -5.15 11.62
N GLU A 246 0.43 -4.64 10.41
CA GLU A 246 0.78 -5.47 9.24
C GLU A 246 2.09 -6.24 9.46
N SER A 247 3.08 -5.58 10.10
CA SER A 247 4.36 -6.18 10.47
C SER A 247 4.24 -7.37 11.43
N ASP A 248 3.25 -7.36 12.33
CA ASP A 248 3.03 -8.46 13.26
C ASP A 248 2.52 -9.72 12.55
N VAL A 249 1.61 -9.54 11.58
CA VAL A 249 1.07 -10.64 10.78
C VAL A 249 2.16 -11.20 9.89
N ALA A 250 2.90 -10.34 9.19
CA ALA A 250 4.03 -10.73 8.34
C ALA A 250 5.10 -11.48 9.13
N ALA A 251 5.44 -11.03 10.34
CA ALA A 251 6.40 -11.71 11.20
C ALA A 251 5.94 -13.14 11.57
N ALA A 252 4.65 -13.32 11.87
CA ALA A 252 4.09 -14.64 12.18
C ALA A 252 4.09 -15.57 10.96
N GLU A 253 3.77 -15.05 9.77
CA GLU A 253 3.82 -15.79 8.50
C GLU A 253 5.24 -16.25 8.16
N VAL A 254 6.22 -15.35 8.28
CA VAL A 254 7.64 -15.66 8.08
C VAL A 254 8.12 -16.69 9.09
N ALA A 255 7.78 -16.54 10.37
CA ALA A 255 8.18 -17.47 11.43
C ALA A 255 7.61 -18.88 11.20
N ALA A 256 6.33 -19.00 10.81
CA ALA A 256 5.72 -20.29 10.50
C ALA A 256 6.34 -20.94 9.25
N GLY A 257 6.68 -20.14 8.24
CA GLY A 257 7.41 -20.63 7.07
C GLY A 257 8.79 -21.16 7.41
N ALA A 258 9.59 -20.38 8.13
CA ALA A 258 10.92 -20.79 8.54
C ALA A 258 10.88 -22.03 9.46
N ALA A 259 9.86 -22.16 10.31
CA ALA A 259 9.67 -23.35 11.14
C ALA A 259 9.35 -24.60 10.30
N LEU A 260 8.57 -24.46 9.22
CA LEU A 260 8.25 -25.56 8.31
C LEU A 260 9.49 -26.02 7.55
N ASP A 261 10.25 -25.08 7.01
CA ASP A 261 11.46 -25.38 6.22
C ASP A 261 12.49 -26.10 7.09
N ARG A 262 12.76 -25.59 8.31
CA ARG A 262 13.65 -26.26 9.27
C ARG A 262 13.17 -27.67 9.62
N ALA A 263 11.87 -27.86 9.85
CA ALA A 263 11.33 -29.19 10.18
C ALA A 263 11.50 -30.18 9.01
N ARG A 264 11.30 -29.73 7.77
CA ARG A 264 11.50 -30.53 6.55
C ARG A 264 12.97 -30.88 6.33
N GLU A 265 13.88 -29.93 6.54
CA GLU A 265 15.33 -30.17 6.45
C GLU A 265 15.78 -31.26 7.43
N VAL A 266 15.33 -31.18 8.68
CA VAL A 266 15.61 -32.19 9.70
C VAL A 266 15.04 -33.55 9.28
N LEU A 267 13.78 -33.60 8.85
CA LEU A 267 13.15 -34.84 8.38
C LEU A 267 13.91 -35.47 7.20
N ALA A 268 14.31 -34.66 6.21
CA ALA A 268 15.06 -35.09 5.04
C ALA A 268 16.44 -35.63 5.42
N HIS A 269 17.15 -34.95 6.32
CA HIS A 269 18.46 -35.42 6.82
C HIS A 269 18.36 -36.77 7.53
N LEU A 270 17.39 -36.92 8.43
CA LEU A 270 17.18 -38.15 9.19
C LEU A 270 16.79 -39.32 8.28
N THR A 271 15.87 -39.08 7.33
CA THR A 271 15.44 -40.08 6.34
C THR A 271 16.61 -40.49 5.45
N GLY A 272 17.39 -39.51 4.96
CA GLY A 272 18.58 -39.76 4.14
C GLY A 272 19.63 -40.63 4.84
N SER A 273 19.75 -40.54 6.17
CA SER A 273 20.66 -41.39 6.95
C SER A 273 20.20 -42.86 6.99
N LEU A 274 18.88 -43.10 7.10
CA LEU A 274 18.32 -44.45 7.02
C LEU A 274 18.46 -45.03 5.61
N ASP A 275 18.15 -44.23 4.60
CA ASP A 275 18.26 -44.63 3.19
C ASP A 275 19.70 -44.97 2.83
N ARG A 276 20.67 -44.17 3.31
CA ARG A 276 22.08 -44.45 3.11
C ARG A 276 22.49 -45.80 3.70
N ARG A 277 21.97 -46.16 4.88
CA ARG A 277 22.20 -47.49 5.46
C ARG A 277 21.63 -48.60 4.58
N ALA A 278 20.41 -48.42 4.06
CA ALA A 278 19.76 -49.40 3.19
C ALA A 278 20.52 -49.57 1.86
N GLU A 279 20.95 -48.45 1.24
CA GLU A 279 21.74 -48.45 0.01
C GLU A 279 23.07 -49.20 0.20
N LEU A 280 23.81 -48.92 1.28
CA LEU A 280 25.09 -49.60 1.56
C LEU A 280 24.90 -51.11 1.72
N ARG A 281 23.81 -51.54 2.38
CA ARG A 281 23.47 -52.96 2.51
C ARG A 281 23.12 -53.60 1.16
N GLY A 282 22.32 -52.91 0.34
CA GLY A 282 21.98 -53.37 -1.01
C GLY A 282 23.21 -53.51 -1.90
N ARG A 283 24.10 -52.52 -1.89
CA ARG A 283 25.38 -52.57 -2.61
C ARG A 283 26.27 -53.73 -2.16
N LEU A 284 26.40 -53.94 -0.84
CA LEU A 284 27.17 -55.07 -0.30
C LEU A 284 26.60 -56.41 -0.78
N ALA A 285 25.27 -56.56 -0.80
CA ALA A 285 24.61 -57.77 -1.29
C ALA A 285 24.83 -57.99 -2.80
N ALA A 286 24.71 -56.92 -3.60
CA ALA A 286 24.92 -56.99 -5.05
C ALA A 286 26.36 -57.41 -5.42
N TYR A 287 27.37 -56.82 -4.77
CA TYR A 287 28.77 -57.20 -5.02
C TYR A 287 29.08 -58.62 -4.53
N ARG A 288 28.42 -59.10 -3.47
CA ARG A 288 28.52 -60.50 -3.05
C ARG A 288 27.95 -61.46 -4.09
N ALA A 289 26.80 -61.15 -4.67
CA ALA A 289 26.22 -61.94 -5.76
C ALA A 289 27.15 -61.95 -6.99
N LYS A 290 27.72 -60.79 -7.36
CA LYS A 290 28.69 -60.68 -8.48
C LYS A 290 29.93 -61.55 -8.26
N ALA A 291 30.52 -61.51 -7.07
CA ALA A 291 31.70 -62.32 -6.74
C ALA A 291 31.39 -63.83 -6.85
N GLY A 292 30.24 -64.27 -6.32
CA GLY A 292 29.79 -65.66 -6.41
C GLY A 292 29.55 -66.13 -7.83
N GLY A 293 28.85 -65.33 -8.65
CA GLY A 293 28.58 -65.66 -10.07
C GLY A 293 29.83 -65.74 -10.96
N ARG A 294 30.97 -65.20 -10.52
CA ARG A 294 32.27 -65.28 -11.21
C ARG A 294 33.21 -66.36 -10.64
N GLY A 295 32.72 -67.17 -9.69
CA GLY A 295 33.47 -68.29 -9.11
C GLY A 295 34.38 -67.92 -7.94
N PHE A 296 34.30 -66.70 -7.40
CA PHE A 296 35.11 -66.24 -6.26
C PHE A 296 34.35 -66.37 -4.92
N ALA A 297 33.45 -67.34 -4.80
CA ALA A 297 32.64 -67.53 -3.59
C ALA A 297 33.48 -67.98 -2.37
N GLU A 298 34.55 -68.72 -2.62
CA GLU A 298 35.45 -69.28 -1.59
C GLU A 298 36.74 -68.47 -1.40
N ASP A 299 36.87 -67.32 -2.06
CA ASP A 299 38.03 -66.44 -1.89
C ASP A 299 38.08 -65.91 -0.45
N ALA A 300 39.12 -66.30 0.29
CA ALA A 300 39.27 -65.99 1.70
C ALA A 300 39.35 -64.48 1.98
N GLU A 301 40.04 -63.72 1.14
CA GLU A 301 40.20 -62.27 1.32
C GLU A 301 38.89 -61.52 1.06
N LEU A 302 38.17 -61.88 -0.01
CA LEU A 302 36.83 -61.33 -0.27
C LEU A 302 35.84 -61.71 0.84
N GLY A 303 35.94 -62.92 1.38
CA GLY A 303 35.15 -63.38 2.53
C GLY A 303 35.37 -62.52 3.77
N GLU A 304 36.62 -62.21 4.12
CA GLU A 304 36.97 -61.34 5.26
C GLU A 304 36.48 -59.90 5.06
N LEU A 305 36.72 -59.32 3.87
CA LEU A 305 36.26 -57.96 3.55
C LEU A 305 34.73 -57.85 3.60
N HIS A 306 34.02 -58.86 3.08
CA HIS A 306 32.57 -58.93 3.18
C HIS A 306 32.10 -59.03 4.64
N ARG A 307 32.72 -59.89 5.45
CA ARG A 307 32.36 -60.07 6.86
C ARG A 307 32.50 -58.77 7.64
N ARG A 308 33.63 -58.06 7.49
CA ARG A 308 33.87 -56.75 8.12
C ARG A 308 32.82 -55.71 7.71
N ALA A 309 32.50 -55.62 6.42
CA ALA A 309 31.46 -54.71 5.95
C ALA A 309 30.07 -55.07 6.51
N ARG A 310 29.75 -56.37 6.61
CA ARG A 310 28.49 -56.86 7.18
C ARG A 310 28.40 -56.57 8.68
N GLU A 311 29.47 -56.80 9.44
CA GLU A 311 29.52 -56.52 10.88
C GLU A 311 29.20 -55.05 11.18
N VAL A 312 29.82 -54.11 10.44
CA VAL A 312 29.56 -52.68 10.62
C VAL A 312 28.13 -52.30 10.24
N LEU A 313 27.63 -52.75 9.08
CA LEU A 313 26.31 -52.35 8.59
C LEU A 313 25.13 -52.98 9.34
N TYR A 314 25.31 -54.17 9.92
CA TYR A 314 24.25 -54.90 10.62
C TYR A 314 24.28 -54.72 12.14
N ARG A 315 25.29 -54.06 12.70
CA ARG A 315 25.29 -53.58 14.08
C ARG A 315 24.22 -52.50 14.30
N ALA A 316 23.73 -52.40 15.53
CA ALA A 316 22.94 -51.28 16.02
C ALA A 316 23.60 -50.73 17.30
N PRO A 317 23.99 -49.44 17.34
CA PRO A 317 23.96 -48.46 16.25
C PRO A 317 25.04 -48.69 15.18
N CYS A 318 24.73 -48.35 13.92
CA CYS A 318 25.60 -48.50 12.75
C CYS A 318 26.40 -47.21 12.49
N ASP A 319 27.71 -47.31 12.39
CA ASP A 319 28.56 -46.21 11.89
C ASP A 319 28.50 -46.20 10.35
N LEU A 320 27.83 -45.18 9.79
CA LEU A 320 27.66 -45.04 8.34
C LEU A 320 28.97 -44.73 7.61
N ALA A 321 29.88 -43.97 8.23
CA ALA A 321 31.15 -43.59 7.63
C ALA A 321 32.07 -44.82 7.54
N ALA A 322 32.21 -45.56 8.64
CA ALA A 322 32.93 -46.82 8.66
C ALA A 322 32.30 -47.85 7.70
N GLY A 323 30.96 -47.93 7.65
CA GLY A 323 30.23 -48.80 6.74
C GLY A 323 30.50 -48.48 5.27
N ALA A 324 30.49 -47.21 4.89
CA ALA A 324 30.78 -46.78 3.52
C ALA A 324 32.22 -47.12 3.09
N VAL A 325 33.20 -46.95 3.99
CA VAL A 325 34.60 -47.34 3.72
C VAL A 325 34.72 -48.85 3.55
N ALA A 326 34.09 -49.63 4.42
CA ALA A 326 34.15 -51.09 4.35
C ALA A 326 33.51 -51.65 3.06
N VAL A 327 32.34 -51.12 2.66
CA VAL A 327 31.70 -51.49 1.38
C VAL A 327 32.57 -51.12 0.19
N ARG A 328 33.19 -49.93 0.19
CA ARG A 328 34.05 -49.48 -0.92
C ARG A 328 35.28 -50.37 -1.08
N ARG A 329 35.93 -50.74 0.03
CA ARG A 329 37.07 -51.67 0.02
C ARG A 329 36.69 -53.04 -0.55
N TYR A 330 35.55 -53.59 -0.12
CA TYR A 330 35.04 -54.84 -0.66
C TYR A 330 34.73 -54.74 -2.16
N GLN A 331 34.03 -53.67 -2.58
CA GLN A 331 33.71 -53.41 -3.98
C GLN A 331 34.98 -53.35 -4.85
N GLN A 332 36.01 -52.61 -4.43
CA GLN A 332 37.27 -52.50 -5.19
C GLN A 332 37.97 -53.86 -5.33
N ALA A 333 38.01 -54.65 -4.26
CA ALA A 333 38.61 -55.98 -4.29
C ALA A 333 37.86 -56.96 -5.20
N VAL A 334 36.52 -56.90 -5.23
CA VAL A 334 35.70 -57.70 -6.15
C VAL A 334 35.97 -57.30 -7.60
N LEU A 335 35.97 -56.00 -7.90
CA LEU A 335 36.21 -55.52 -9.27
C LEU A 335 37.59 -55.93 -9.78
N ALA A 336 38.65 -55.69 -8.99
CA ALA A 336 40.02 -56.05 -9.35
C ALA A 336 40.19 -57.54 -9.71
N ARG A 337 39.51 -58.44 -9.00
CA ARG A 337 39.54 -59.89 -9.30
C ARG A 337 38.70 -60.30 -10.49
N THR A 338 37.55 -59.65 -10.69
CA THR A 338 36.62 -59.99 -11.78
C THR A 338 36.97 -59.37 -13.13
N GLU A 339 37.76 -58.29 -13.14
CA GLU A 339 38.20 -57.55 -14.33
C GLU A 339 39.67 -57.82 -14.69
N GLY A 340 40.47 -58.36 -13.76
CA GLY A 340 41.83 -58.86 -14.03
C GLY A 340 41.87 -60.25 -14.70
N ARG A 341 40.72 -60.75 -15.17
CA ARG A 341 40.52 -61.99 -15.93
C ARG A 341 39.87 -61.64 -17.26
#